data_AF-A0A951DIS9-F1
#
_entry.id   AF-A0A951DIS9-F1
#
_cell.length_a   1.000
_cell.length_b   1.000
_cell.length_c   1.000
_cell.angle_alpha   90.00
_cell.angle_beta   90.00
_cell.angle_gamma   90.00
#
_symmetry.space_group_name_H-M   'P 1'
#
loop_
_entity.id
_entity.type
_entity.pdbx_description
1 polymer ?
#
loop_
_entity_poly.entity_id
_entity_poly.type
_entity_poly.pdbx_seq_one_letter_code
_entity_poly.pdbx_strand_id
1 'polypeptide(L)'
;MNAGPKYRKEQLKGFFTDLVREFRWGSFLATIALACIGFFFVYSATYRTGSETHAIPAMVKQQVIYFAVGLALYLLVAVTDYEWICEKSWLFYLAVLAMLIAVVFFPHIGLSKFTKSMYGATRWLKFGSVQIQPSEFAKLACLLMIAYYLFRASRHMDTWRVIFIAGALIGLPAALIMKQPDLGTAMVLAPMLFAMLFIAGANWRYLTLIIVSGLLVAVLAYQVPKLHLLKQHQRDRIDVFL
;
A
#
# COMPACT_ATOMS: atom_id res chain seq x y z
N MET A 1 -27.40 21.70 -26.85
CA MET A 1 -26.34 22.21 -27.76
C MET A 1 -25.30 21.10 -27.93
N ASN A 2 -25.35 20.36 -29.05
CA ASN A 2 -24.44 19.23 -29.33
C ASN A 2 -23.16 19.78 -29.96
N ALA A 3 -22.04 19.76 -29.24
CA ALA A 3 -20.73 20.09 -29.81
C ALA A 3 -20.39 19.09 -30.92
N GLY A 4 -20.16 19.58 -32.14
CA GLY A 4 -19.95 18.76 -33.33
C GLY A 4 -18.70 17.86 -33.23
N PRO A 5 -18.61 16.80 -34.04
CA PRO A 5 -17.53 15.79 -33.98
C PRO A 5 -16.12 16.36 -34.23
N LYS A 6 -16.01 17.54 -34.86
CA LYS A 6 -14.73 18.24 -35.10
C LYS A 6 -14.18 18.90 -33.83
N TYR A 7 -15.05 19.54 -33.03
CA TYR A 7 -14.70 20.16 -31.75
C TYR A 7 -14.22 19.13 -30.72
N ARG A 8 -14.88 17.97 -30.67
CA ARG A 8 -14.46 16.85 -29.80
C ARG A 8 -13.07 16.32 -30.16
N LYS A 9 -12.72 16.27 -31.45
CA LYS A 9 -11.40 15.80 -31.92
C LYS A 9 -10.28 16.79 -31.59
N GLU A 10 -10.54 18.09 -31.68
CA GLU A 10 -9.57 19.13 -31.33
C GLU A 10 -9.32 19.21 -29.81
N GLN A 11 -10.38 19.09 -29.00
CA GLN A 11 -10.23 18.99 -27.54
C GLN A 11 -9.44 17.75 -27.11
N LEU A 12 -9.71 16.59 -27.71
CA LEU A 12 -8.95 15.36 -27.44
C LEU A 12 -7.48 15.54 -27.82
N LYS A 13 -7.19 16.13 -28.99
CA LYS A 13 -5.81 16.40 -29.42
C LYS A 13 -5.08 17.34 -28.46
N GLY A 14 -5.73 18.41 -28.00
CA GLY A 14 -5.17 19.33 -27.00
C GLY A 14 -4.81 18.59 -25.72
N PHE A 15 -5.78 17.85 -25.16
CA PHE A 15 -5.59 17.02 -23.98
C PHE A 15 -4.42 16.03 -24.10
N PHE A 16 -4.32 15.29 -25.22
CA PHE A 16 -3.20 14.37 -25.43
C PHE A 16 -1.85 15.09 -25.57
N THR A 17 -1.83 16.27 -26.17
CA THR A 17 -0.60 17.06 -26.34
C THR A 17 -0.11 17.60 -25.01
N ASP A 18 -1.03 18.14 -24.20
CA ASP A 18 -0.73 18.63 -22.85
C ASP A 18 -0.31 17.49 -21.93
N LEU A 19 -1.01 16.35 -22.00
CA LEU A 19 -0.65 15.14 -21.26
C LEU A 19 0.78 14.71 -21.60
N VAL A 20 1.13 14.57 -22.88
CA VAL A 20 2.48 14.15 -23.32
C VAL A 20 3.57 15.15 -22.91
N ARG A 21 3.25 16.45 -22.91
CA ARG A 21 4.21 17.52 -22.61
C ARG A 21 4.47 17.68 -21.12
N GLU A 22 3.44 17.53 -20.29
CA GLU A 22 3.56 17.63 -18.82
C GLU A 22 3.96 16.28 -18.19
N PHE A 23 3.89 15.19 -18.96
CA PHE A 23 4.28 13.87 -18.49
C PHE A 23 5.76 13.84 -18.08
N ARG A 24 6.02 13.37 -16.86
CA ARG A 24 7.38 13.27 -16.31
C ARG A 24 8.09 12.04 -16.85
N TRP A 25 8.56 12.14 -18.09
CA TRP A 25 9.23 11.06 -18.84
C TRP A 25 10.40 10.42 -18.10
N GLY A 26 11.19 11.20 -17.34
CA GLY A 26 12.32 10.68 -16.58
C GLY A 26 11.91 9.62 -15.55
N SER A 27 10.87 9.89 -14.74
CA SER A 27 10.36 8.91 -13.77
C SER A 27 9.76 7.69 -14.45
N PHE A 28 9.03 7.89 -15.56
CA PHE A 28 8.42 6.78 -16.29
C PHE A 28 9.48 5.83 -16.86
N LEU A 29 10.49 6.36 -17.56
CA LEU A 29 11.58 5.56 -18.12
C LEU A 29 12.37 4.83 -17.04
N ALA A 30 12.62 5.47 -15.89
CA ALA A 30 13.27 4.81 -14.75
C ALA A 30 12.44 3.63 -14.23
N THR A 31 11.12 3.76 -14.12
CA THR A 31 10.22 2.66 -13.73
C THR A 31 10.26 1.51 -14.74
N ILE A 32 10.23 1.81 -16.04
CA ILE A 32 10.34 0.79 -17.10
C ILE A 32 11.69 0.07 -17.02
N ALA A 33 12.80 0.80 -16.85
CA ALA A 33 14.13 0.22 -16.74
C ALA A 33 14.24 -0.72 -15.52
N LEU A 34 13.74 -0.29 -14.35
CA LEU A 34 13.69 -1.11 -13.15
C LEU A 34 12.83 -2.37 -13.34
N ALA A 35 11.69 -2.24 -14.03
CA ALA A 35 10.84 -3.39 -14.34
C ALA A 35 11.56 -4.39 -15.25
N CYS A 36 12.23 -3.91 -16.31
CA CYS A 36 13.05 -4.76 -17.19
C CYS A 36 14.13 -5.52 -16.43
N ILE A 37 14.86 -4.84 -15.55
CA ILE A 37 15.86 -5.47 -14.67
C ILE A 37 15.20 -6.54 -13.80
N GLY A 38 14.04 -6.25 -13.20
CA GLY A 38 13.25 -7.22 -12.43
C GLY A 38 12.84 -8.45 -13.25
N PHE A 39 12.44 -8.27 -14.51
CA PHE A 39 12.14 -9.39 -15.41
C PHE A 39 13.35 -10.30 -15.63
N PHE A 40 14.54 -9.73 -15.86
CA PHE A 40 15.77 -10.50 -16.00
C PHE A 40 16.10 -11.30 -14.73
N PHE A 41 15.94 -10.71 -13.55
CA PHE A 41 16.15 -11.42 -12.29
C PHE A 41 15.17 -12.57 -12.09
N VAL A 42 13.88 -12.37 -12.34
CA VAL A 42 12.87 -13.44 -12.23
C VAL A 42 13.18 -14.56 -13.21
N TYR A 43 13.48 -14.22 -14.47
CA TYR A 43 13.87 -15.22 -15.47
C TYR A 43 15.10 -16.02 -15.01
N SER A 44 16.16 -15.35 -14.57
CA SER A 44 17.39 -15.99 -14.10
C SER A 44 17.17 -16.89 -12.88
N ALA A 45 16.31 -16.49 -11.94
CA ALA A 45 16.04 -17.25 -10.73
C ALA A 45 15.18 -18.49 -11.01
N THR A 46 14.17 -18.37 -11.88
CA THR A 46 13.25 -19.46 -12.20
C THR A 46 13.83 -20.45 -13.22
N TYR A 47 14.82 -20.03 -14.02
CA TYR A 47 15.46 -20.88 -15.02
C TYR A 47 16.06 -22.17 -14.42
N ARG A 48 16.50 -22.15 -13.16
CA ARG A 48 17.11 -23.31 -12.49
C ARG A 48 16.10 -24.22 -11.76
N THR A 49 14.84 -23.82 -11.65
CA THR A 49 13.82 -24.54 -10.85
C THR A 49 12.85 -25.35 -11.72
N GLY A 50 12.88 -25.18 -13.05
CA GLY A 50 12.02 -25.91 -13.98
C GLY A 50 12.62 -27.22 -14.46
N SER A 51 12.04 -28.34 -14.02
CA SER A 51 12.17 -29.63 -14.70
C SER A 51 11.56 -29.54 -16.10
N GLU A 52 12.41 -29.78 -17.11
CA GLU A 52 12.12 -30.17 -18.49
C GLU A 52 11.09 -29.38 -19.31
N THR A 53 11.44 -29.20 -20.59
CA THR A 53 10.68 -28.63 -21.71
C THR A 53 10.70 -27.11 -21.84
N HIS A 54 10.97 -26.64 -23.06
CA HIS A 54 11.16 -25.27 -23.54
C HIS A 54 9.98 -24.28 -23.35
N ALA A 55 9.22 -24.38 -22.26
CA ALA A 55 8.14 -23.47 -21.94
C ALA A 55 8.65 -22.27 -21.11
N ILE A 56 8.15 -21.07 -21.42
CA ILE A 56 8.37 -19.88 -20.57
C ILE A 56 7.89 -20.23 -19.15
N PRO A 57 8.73 -20.06 -18.11
CA PRO A 57 8.33 -20.39 -16.75
C PRO A 57 7.04 -19.67 -16.37
N ALA A 58 6.09 -20.37 -15.73
CA ALA A 58 4.78 -19.83 -15.38
C ALA A 58 4.88 -18.51 -14.56
N MET A 59 5.95 -18.36 -13.77
CA MET A 59 6.25 -17.14 -13.02
C MET A 59 6.58 -15.94 -13.91
N VAL A 60 7.31 -16.15 -15.02
CA VAL A 60 7.62 -15.09 -15.99
C VAL A 60 6.35 -14.64 -16.71
N LYS A 61 5.47 -15.60 -17.09
CA LYS A 61 4.16 -15.27 -17.67
C LYS A 61 3.31 -14.44 -16.70
N GLN A 62 3.27 -14.80 -15.42
CA GLN A 62 2.56 -14.02 -14.39
C GLN A 62 3.16 -12.62 -14.23
N GLN A 63 4.50 -12.49 -14.23
CA GLN A 63 5.17 -11.20 -14.13
C GLN A 63 4.80 -10.26 -15.28
N VAL A 64 4.72 -10.77 -16.53
CA VAL A 64 4.31 -9.97 -17.69
C VAL A 64 2.88 -9.48 -17.55
N ILE A 65 1.96 -10.35 -17.10
CA ILE A 65 0.56 -9.98 -16.87
C ILE A 65 0.46 -8.91 -15.77
N TYR A 66 1.14 -9.09 -14.62
CA TYR A 66 1.11 -8.11 -13.54
C TYR A 66 1.73 -6.77 -13.94
N PHE A 67 2.79 -6.78 -14.74
CA PHE A 67 3.37 -5.56 -15.28
C PHE A 67 2.40 -4.86 -16.23
N ALA A 68 1.75 -5.59 -17.15
CA ALA A 68 0.77 -5.01 -18.07
C ALA A 68 -0.43 -4.41 -17.32
N VAL A 69 -0.95 -5.12 -16.31
CA VAL A 69 -2.04 -4.60 -15.45
C VAL A 69 -1.57 -3.38 -14.66
N GLY A 70 -0.37 -3.41 -14.09
CA GLY A 70 0.22 -2.28 -13.36
C GLY A 70 0.42 -1.05 -14.24
N LEU A 71 0.89 -1.24 -15.48
CA LEU A 71 1.05 -0.17 -16.47
C LEU A 71 -0.30 0.42 -16.88
N ALA A 72 -1.31 -0.42 -17.09
CA ALA A 72 -2.65 0.05 -17.38
C ALA A 72 -3.23 0.88 -16.21
N LEU A 73 -3.08 0.40 -14.97
CA LEU A 73 -3.50 1.14 -13.77
C LEU A 73 -2.74 2.47 -13.62
N TYR A 74 -1.43 2.46 -13.87
CA TYR A 74 -0.61 3.67 -13.85
C TYR A 74 -1.12 4.71 -14.86
N LEU A 75 -1.37 4.31 -16.10
CA LEU A 75 -1.88 5.21 -17.13
C LEU A 75 -3.29 5.73 -16.80
N LEU A 76 -4.16 4.88 -16.24
CA LEU A 76 -5.50 5.28 -15.78
C LEU A 76 -5.43 6.33 -14.67
N VAL A 77 -4.56 6.13 -13.68
CA VAL A 77 -4.36 7.09 -12.60
C VAL A 77 -3.73 8.38 -13.14
N ALA A 78 -2.79 8.28 -14.09
CA ALA A 78 -2.12 9.45 -14.69
C ALA A 78 -3.08 10.38 -15.47
N VAL A 79 -4.16 9.84 -16.04
CA VAL A 79 -5.20 10.65 -16.72
C VAL A 79 -6.35 11.07 -15.80
N THR A 80 -6.36 10.61 -14.55
CA THR A 80 -7.40 10.96 -13.57
C THR A 80 -6.99 12.23 -12.84
N ASP A 81 -7.95 13.12 -12.61
CA ASP A 81 -7.75 14.33 -11.81
C ASP A 81 -7.30 13.98 -10.38
N TYR A 82 -6.15 14.53 -9.99
CA TYR A 82 -5.56 14.33 -8.67
C TYR A 82 -6.45 14.88 -7.55
N GLU A 83 -7.13 16.01 -7.78
CA GLU A 83 -8.02 16.61 -6.77
C GLU A 83 -9.19 15.68 -6.47
N TRP A 84 -9.78 15.09 -7.51
CA TRP A 84 -10.86 14.11 -7.39
C TRP A 84 -10.43 12.88 -6.58
N ILE A 85 -9.22 12.35 -6.81
CA ILE A 85 -8.69 11.22 -6.04
C ILE A 85 -8.55 11.59 -4.55
N CYS A 86 -8.02 12.78 -4.26
CA CYS A 86 -7.82 13.25 -2.89
C CYS A 86 -9.14 13.46 -2.14
N GLU A 87 -10.16 14.03 -2.77
CA GLU A 87 -11.49 14.20 -2.16
C GLU A 87 -12.17 12.86 -1.86
N LYS A 88 -11.95 11.84 -2.69
CA LYS A 88 -12.50 10.50 -2.52
C LYS A 88 -11.61 9.56 -1.69
N SER A 89 -10.52 10.06 -1.12
CA SER A 89 -9.60 9.31 -0.24
C SER A 89 -10.33 8.54 0.87
N TRP A 90 -11.39 9.09 1.44
CA TRP A 90 -12.18 8.44 2.48
C TRP A 90 -12.91 7.17 1.98
N LEU A 91 -13.36 7.12 0.72
CA LEU A 91 -13.94 5.90 0.14
C LEU A 91 -12.88 4.81 0.01
N PHE A 92 -11.69 5.16 -0.50
CA PHE A 92 -10.58 4.21 -0.62
C PHE A 92 -10.17 3.67 0.75
N TYR A 93 -10.11 4.55 1.75
CA TYR A 93 -9.84 4.16 3.13
C TYR A 93 -10.87 3.18 3.67
N LEU A 94 -12.17 3.47 3.54
CA LEU A 94 -13.24 2.56 4.00
C LEU A 94 -13.26 1.24 3.22
N ALA A 95 -13.03 1.27 1.91
CA ALA A 95 -12.98 0.07 1.09
C ALA A 95 -11.84 -0.85 1.54
N VAL A 96 -10.65 -0.30 1.78
CA VAL A 96 -9.53 -1.09 2.30
C VAL A 96 -9.79 -1.57 3.71
N LEU A 97 -10.39 -0.73 4.55
CA LEU A 97 -10.74 -1.13 5.90
C LEU A 97 -11.69 -2.34 5.90
N ALA A 98 -12.71 -2.31 5.04
CA ALA A 98 -13.62 -3.44 4.83
C ALA A 98 -12.87 -4.69 4.34
N MET A 99 -11.90 -4.53 3.42
CA MET A 99 -11.08 -5.66 2.96
C MET A 99 -10.18 -6.24 4.06
N LEU A 100 -9.59 -5.39 4.91
CA LEU A 100 -8.77 -5.84 6.04
C LEU A 100 -9.60 -6.60 7.07
N ILE A 101 -10.81 -6.10 7.37
CA ILE A 101 -11.78 -6.77 8.23
C ILE A 101 -12.17 -8.11 7.59
N ALA A 102 -12.51 -8.13 6.30
CA ALA A 102 -12.85 -9.34 5.57
C ALA A 102 -11.76 -10.41 5.72
N VAL A 103 -10.48 -10.08 5.49
CA VAL A 103 -9.37 -11.05 5.67
C VAL A 103 -9.29 -11.61 7.08
N VAL A 104 -9.50 -10.78 8.10
CA VAL A 104 -9.43 -11.21 9.51
C VAL A 104 -10.61 -12.10 9.89
N PHE A 105 -11.82 -11.78 9.42
CA PHE A 105 -13.05 -12.46 9.84
C PHE A 105 -13.44 -13.65 8.95
N PHE A 106 -13.12 -13.65 7.65
CA PHE A 106 -13.48 -14.73 6.72
C PHE A 106 -13.07 -16.13 7.18
N PRO A 107 -11.89 -16.35 7.79
CA PRO A 107 -11.53 -17.65 8.34
C PRO A 107 -12.47 -18.12 9.46
N HIS A 108 -12.97 -17.19 10.28
CA HIS A 108 -13.83 -17.49 11.43
C HIS A 108 -15.27 -17.80 11.02
N ILE A 109 -15.73 -17.28 9.88
CA ILE A 109 -17.10 -17.46 9.36
C ILE A 109 -17.19 -18.54 8.26
N GLY A 110 -16.20 -19.43 8.16
CA GLY A 110 -16.20 -20.54 7.21
C GLY A 110 -15.91 -20.15 5.75
N LEU A 111 -15.55 -18.90 5.48
CA LEU A 111 -15.15 -18.39 4.16
C LEU A 111 -13.63 -18.53 3.91
N SER A 112 -12.98 -19.48 4.60
CA SER A 112 -11.55 -19.73 4.50
C SER A 112 -11.10 -20.05 3.06
N LYS A 113 -11.99 -20.56 2.20
CA LYS A 113 -11.74 -20.77 0.76
C LYS A 113 -11.33 -19.50 0.00
N PHE A 114 -11.80 -18.34 0.45
CA PHE A 114 -11.46 -17.03 -0.13
C PHE A 114 -10.21 -16.41 0.51
N THR A 115 -9.59 -17.09 1.48
CA THR A 115 -8.39 -16.63 2.15
C THR A 115 -7.25 -17.60 1.92
N LYS A 116 -6.03 -17.09 1.79
CA LYS A 116 -4.84 -17.94 1.69
C LYS A 116 -3.95 -17.69 2.90
N SER A 117 -3.72 -18.76 3.66
CA SER A 117 -2.70 -18.78 4.70
C SER A 117 -1.37 -19.18 4.08
N MET A 118 -0.37 -18.34 4.26
CA MET A 118 1.02 -18.61 3.88
C MET A 118 1.87 -18.48 5.14
N TYR A 119 2.72 -19.47 5.42
CA TYR A 119 3.61 -19.46 6.59
C TYR A 119 2.89 -19.18 7.92
N GLY A 120 1.67 -19.71 8.09
CA GLY A 120 0.87 -19.51 9.31
C GLY A 120 0.27 -18.11 9.48
N ALA A 121 0.16 -17.34 8.39
CA ALA A 121 -0.49 -16.04 8.37
C ALA A 121 -1.50 -15.90 7.22
N THR A 122 -2.74 -15.57 7.56
CA THR A 122 -3.82 -15.31 6.60
C THR A 122 -3.78 -13.83 6.21
N ARG A 123 -3.25 -13.52 5.02
CA ARG A 123 -3.01 -12.15 4.54
C ARG A 123 -3.60 -11.85 3.17
N TRP A 124 -3.94 -12.89 2.42
CA TRP A 124 -4.32 -12.78 1.01
C TRP A 124 -5.77 -13.17 0.81
N LEU A 125 -6.50 -12.32 0.08
CA LEU A 125 -7.79 -12.68 -0.51
C LEU A 125 -7.52 -13.39 -1.84
N LYS A 126 -8.08 -14.59 -2.00
CA LYS A 126 -7.91 -15.41 -3.19
C LYS A 126 -9.23 -15.49 -3.95
N PHE A 127 -9.19 -15.05 -5.20
CA PHE A 127 -10.30 -15.19 -6.15
C PHE A 127 -9.79 -15.96 -7.38
N GLY A 128 -10.00 -17.28 -7.38
CA GLY A 128 -9.45 -18.16 -8.41
C GLY A 128 -7.92 -18.11 -8.46
N SER A 129 -7.37 -17.63 -9.57
CA SER A 129 -5.92 -17.47 -9.78
C SER A 129 -5.36 -16.14 -9.26
N VAL A 130 -6.22 -15.16 -8.97
CA VAL A 130 -5.79 -13.83 -8.51
C VAL A 130 -5.70 -13.83 -6.99
N GLN A 131 -4.60 -13.28 -6.48
CA GLN A 131 -4.35 -13.11 -5.06
C GLN A 131 -4.15 -11.61 -4.80
N ILE A 132 -4.98 -11.04 -3.92
CA ILE A 132 -4.94 -9.63 -3.55
C ILE A 132 -4.53 -9.55 -2.08
N GLN A 133 -3.54 -8.72 -1.78
CA GLN A 133 -3.11 -8.44 -0.41
C GLN A 133 -3.66 -7.06 0.01
N PRO A 134 -4.69 -6.99 0.87
CA PRO A 134 -5.29 -5.71 1.22
C PRO A 134 -4.35 -4.76 1.96
N SER A 135 -3.35 -5.29 2.67
CA SER A 135 -2.36 -4.46 3.38
C SER A 135 -1.48 -3.61 2.44
N GLU A 136 -1.32 -4.02 1.17
CA GLU A 136 -0.65 -3.20 0.15
C GLU A 136 -1.49 -1.98 -0.22
N PHE A 137 -2.78 -2.18 -0.46
CA PHE A 137 -3.73 -1.09 -0.73
C PHE A 137 -3.90 -0.17 0.48
N ALA A 138 -3.76 -0.71 1.70
CA ALA A 138 -3.85 0.07 2.94
C ALA A 138 -2.79 1.17 3.00
N LYS A 139 -1.56 0.89 2.54
CA LYS A 139 -0.49 1.91 2.50
C LYS A 139 -0.93 3.13 1.67
N LEU A 140 -1.42 2.90 0.46
CA LEU A 140 -1.85 3.98 -0.44
C LEU A 140 -3.10 4.70 0.08
N ALA A 141 -4.12 3.94 0.52
CA ALA A 141 -5.36 4.53 1.02
C ALA A 141 -5.15 5.35 2.30
N CYS A 142 -4.35 4.86 3.25
CA CYS A 142 -3.97 5.59 4.45
C CYS A 142 -3.19 6.86 4.11
N LEU A 143 -2.21 6.76 3.18
CA LEU A 143 -1.41 7.90 2.74
C LEU A 143 -2.31 9.03 2.20
N LEU A 144 -3.22 8.70 1.28
CA LEU A 144 -4.16 9.66 0.69
C LEU A 144 -5.10 10.24 1.74
N MET A 145 -5.66 9.40 2.62
CA MET A 145 -6.60 9.83 3.65
C MET A 145 -5.96 10.81 4.65
N ILE A 146 -4.72 10.54 5.07
CA ILE A 146 -4.00 11.42 5.98
C ILE A 146 -3.60 12.71 5.29
N ALA A 147 -3.09 12.62 4.05
CA ALA A 147 -2.75 13.81 3.29
C ALA A 147 -3.97 14.74 3.17
N TYR A 148 -5.12 14.19 2.79
CA TYR A 148 -6.38 14.94 2.71
C TYR A 148 -6.84 15.49 4.06
N TYR A 149 -6.78 14.69 5.12
CA TYR A 149 -7.15 15.11 6.47
C TYR A 149 -6.26 16.26 6.98
N LEU A 150 -4.94 16.13 6.83
CA LEU A 150 -3.97 17.14 7.27
C LEU A 150 -4.07 18.42 6.44
N PHE A 151 -4.31 18.31 5.14
CA PHE A 151 -4.58 19.46 4.27
C PHE A 151 -5.77 20.27 4.79
N ARG A 152 -6.88 19.59 5.12
CA ARG A 152 -8.07 20.23 5.70
C ARG A 152 -7.88 20.74 7.12
N ALA A 153 -7.03 20.09 7.91
CA ALA A 153 -6.73 20.47 9.29
C ALA A 153 -5.60 21.50 9.41
N SER A 154 -5.01 21.95 8.28
CA SER A 154 -3.84 22.85 8.22
C SER A 154 -3.89 24.06 9.15
N ARG A 155 -5.07 24.67 9.35
CA ARG A 155 -5.25 25.81 10.28
C ARG A 155 -5.15 25.46 11.77
N HIS A 156 -5.23 24.19 12.14
CA HIS A 156 -5.31 23.72 13.54
C HIS A 156 -4.31 22.59 13.83
N MET A 157 -3.23 22.50 13.06
CA MET A 157 -2.24 21.41 13.10
C MET A 157 -1.67 21.17 14.52
N ASP A 158 -1.56 22.22 15.33
CA ASP A 158 -1.03 22.14 16.70
C ASP A 158 -2.04 21.64 17.75
N THR A 159 -3.24 21.24 17.33
CA THR A 159 -4.22 20.70 18.27
C THR A 159 -3.96 19.22 18.48
N TRP A 160 -3.89 18.78 19.75
CA TRP A 160 -3.82 17.35 20.12
C TRP A 160 -4.86 16.48 19.38
N ARG A 161 -6.05 17.02 19.15
CA ARG A 161 -7.12 16.36 18.38
C ARG A 161 -6.68 15.99 16.96
N VAL A 162 -5.94 16.86 16.28
CA VAL A 162 -5.48 16.63 14.90
C VAL A 162 -4.50 15.46 14.87
N ILE A 163 -3.52 15.48 15.76
CA ILE A 163 -2.52 14.42 15.90
C ILE A 163 -3.17 13.09 16.29
N PHE A 164 -4.10 13.11 17.25
CA PHE A 164 -4.82 11.92 17.70
C PHE A 164 -5.63 11.28 16.56
N ILE A 165 -6.36 12.08 15.79
CA ILE A 165 -7.15 11.57 14.66
C ILE A 165 -6.22 11.02 13.56
N ALA A 166 -5.13 11.70 13.22
CA ALA A 166 -4.15 11.19 12.26
C ALA A 166 -3.53 9.86 12.73
N GLY A 167 -3.19 9.77 14.02
CA GLY A 167 -2.74 8.54 14.66
C GLY A 167 -3.78 7.43 14.62
N ALA A 168 -5.06 7.74 14.86
CA ALA A 168 -6.15 6.76 14.80
C ALA A 168 -6.39 6.26 13.37
N LEU A 169 -6.32 7.15 12.38
CA LEU A 169 -6.47 6.81 10.96
C LEU A 169 -5.42 5.80 10.49
N ILE A 170 -4.19 5.85 11.02
CA ILE A 170 -3.16 4.82 10.76
C ILE A 170 -3.25 3.63 11.71
N GLY A 171 -3.47 3.91 12.99
CA GLY A 171 -3.44 2.91 14.05
C GLY A 171 -4.50 1.83 13.85
N LEU A 172 -5.67 2.21 13.33
CA LEU A 172 -6.76 1.27 13.10
C LEU A 172 -6.42 0.24 12.00
N PRO A 173 -6.01 0.63 10.78
CA PRO A 173 -5.48 -0.30 9.78
C PRO A 173 -4.25 -1.07 10.27
N ALA A 174 -3.31 -0.41 10.96
CA ALA A 174 -2.13 -1.08 11.51
C ALA A 174 -2.50 -2.22 12.47
N ALA A 175 -3.45 -1.98 13.39
CA ALA A 175 -3.94 -2.99 14.32
C ALA A 175 -4.61 -4.17 13.59
N LEU A 176 -5.36 -3.91 12.52
CA LEU A 176 -5.95 -4.96 11.70
C LEU A 176 -4.90 -5.77 10.93
N ILE A 177 -3.86 -5.12 10.42
CA ILE A 177 -2.74 -5.79 9.72
C ILE A 177 -1.93 -6.64 10.71
N MET A 178 -1.74 -6.16 11.95
CA MET A 178 -1.10 -6.96 13.00
C MET A 178 -1.91 -8.22 13.34
N LYS A 179 -3.25 -8.15 13.28
CA LYS A 179 -4.13 -9.34 13.40
C LYS A 179 -4.02 -10.30 12.21
N GLN A 180 -3.47 -9.88 11.08
CA GLN A 180 -3.14 -10.72 9.89
C GLN A 180 -1.71 -11.29 9.95
N PRO A 181 -1.20 -11.49 11.17
CA PRO A 181 0.22 -11.59 11.51
C PRO A 181 1.24 -10.91 10.58
N ASP A 182 0.94 -9.74 10.00
CA ASP A 182 1.81 -9.07 9.01
C ASP A 182 2.54 -7.87 9.63
N LEU A 183 3.50 -8.17 10.51
CA LEU A 183 4.23 -7.15 11.26
C LEU A 183 5.03 -6.20 10.34
N GLY A 184 5.67 -6.75 9.30
CA GLY A 184 6.47 -5.94 8.37
C GLY A 184 5.65 -4.85 7.71
N THR A 185 4.44 -5.18 7.23
CA THR A 185 3.58 -4.19 6.58
C THR A 185 2.98 -3.20 7.57
N ALA A 186 2.64 -3.63 8.80
CA ALA A 186 2.18 -2.72 9.85
C ALA A 186 3.26 -1.71 10.27
N MET A 187 4.53 -2.15 10.36
CA MET A 187 5.65 -1.29 10.73
C MET A 187 5.93 -0.17 9.73
N VAL A 188 5.61 -0.35 8.44
CA VAL A 188 5.77 0.69 7.41
C VAL A 188 4.82 1.87 7.62
N LEU A 189 3.68 1.66 8.29
CA LEU A 189 2.71 2.73 8.51
C LEU A 189 3.16 3.74 9.57
N ALA A 190 4.00 3.34 10.54
CA ALA A 190 4.52 4.24 11.56
C ALA A 190 5.43 5.37 10.99
N PRO A 191 6.49 5.08 10.21
CA PRO A 191 7.30 6.12 9.58
C PRO A 191 6.50 6.92 8.55
N MET A 192 5.49 6.33 7.91
CA MET A 192 4.56 7.05 7.03
C MET A 192 3.77 8.12 7.79
N LEU A 193 3.22 7.79 8.97
CA LEU A 193 2.54 8.75 9.84
C LEU A 193 3.47 9.90 10.22
N PHE A 194 4.68 9.55 10.67
CA PHE A 194 5.70 10.51 11.08
C PHE A 194 6.06 11.47 9.95
N ALA A 195 6.36 10.93 8.75
CA ALA A 195 6.74 11.73 7.60
C ALA A 195 5.60 12.70 7.19
N MET A 196 4.35 12.23 7.18
CA MET A 196 3.20 13.06 6.85
C MET A 196 2.99 14.21 7.85
N LEU A 197 3.08 13.92 9.14
CA LEU A 197 2.96 14.95 10.18
C LEU A 197 4.11 15.95 10.14
N PHE A 198 5.34 15.48 9.89
CA PHE A 198 6.51 16.34 9.73
C PHE A 198 6.35 17.29 8.54
N ILE A 199 5.94 16.78 7.37
CA ILE A 199 5.70 17.59 6.17
C ILE A 199 4.55 18.59 6.40
N ALA A 200 3.51 18.18 7.13
CA ALA A 200 2.39 19.05 7.47
C ALA A 200 2.74 20.16 8.49
N GLY A 201 3.98 20.18 9.01
CA GLY A 201 4.46 21.19 9.96
C GLY A 201 4.01 20.95 11.40
N ALA A 202 3.76 19.70 11.80
CA ALA A 202 3.41 19.38 13.17
C ALA A 202 4.54 19.76 14.14
N ASN A 203 4.17 20.27 15.32
CA ASN A 203 5.12 20.65 16.36
C ASN A 203 6.05 19.47 16.74
N TRP A 204 7.34 19.78 16.95
CA TRP A 204 8.37 18.81 17.34
C TRP A 204 7.99 17.99 18.58
N ARG A 205 7.23 18.57 19.52
CA ARG A 205 6.71 17.88 20.71
C ARG A 205 5.86 16.66 20.36
N TYR A 206 5.03 16.75 19.31
CA TYR A 206 4.18 15.63 18.89
C TYR A 206 4.97 14.58 18.10
N LEU A 207 5.95 15.02 17.31
CA LEU A 207 6.85 14.14 16.58
C LEU A 207 7.70 13.29 17.53
N THR A 208 8.25 13.90 18.60
CA THR A 208 8.99 13.17 19.62
C THR A 208 8.10 12.21 20.39
N LEU A 209 6.85 12.58 20.70
CA LEU A 209 5.88 11.67 21.31
C LEU A 209 5.59 10.43 20.44
N ILE A 210 5.47 10.58 19.12
CA ILE A 210 5.27 9.45 18.20
C ILE A 210 6.49 8.52 18.19
N ILE A 211 7.70 9.08 18.18
CA ILE A 211 8.94 8.29 18.23
C ILE A 211 9.01 7.52 19.55
N VAL A 212 8.83 8.20 20.69
CA VAL A 212 8.92 7.61 22.02
C VAL A 212 7.85 6.54 22.21
N SER A 213 6.60 6.80 21.82
CA SER A 213 5.53 5.80 21.88
C SER A 213 5.80 4.60 20.98
N GLY A 214 6.29 4.81 19.76
CA GLY A 214 6.67 3.72 18.86
C GLY A 214 7.79 2.83 19.43
N LEU A 215 8.83 3.43 19.99
CA LEU A 215 9.91 2.72 20.66
C LEU A 215 9.41 1.95 21.90
N LEU A 216 8.56 2.58 22.72
CA LEU A 216 7.99 1.95 23.89
C LEU A 216 7.13 0.73 23.51
N VAL A 217 6.31 0.83 22.47
CA VAL A 217 5.53 -0.29 21.94
C VAL A 217 6.46 -1.42 21.45
N ALA A 218 7.55 -1.09 20.75
CA ALA A 218 8.51 -2.09 20.29
C ALA A 218 9.21 -2.82 21.45
N VAL A 219 9.65 -2.07 22.47
CA VAL A 219 10.28 -2.63 23.69
C VAL A 219 9.30 -3.52 24.44
N LEU A 220 8.06 -3.06 24.67
CA LEU A 220 7.03 -3.85 25.34
C LEU A 220 6.67 -5.12 24.56
N ALA A 221 6.57 -5.02 23.24
CA ALA A 221 6.29 -6.16 22.37
C ALA A 221 7.39 -7.23 22.46
N TYR A 222 8.65 -6.83 22.65
CA TYR A 222 9.79 -7.72 22.86
C TYR A 222 9.86 -8.26 24.30
N GLN A 223 9.79 -7.40 25.31
CA GLN A 223 10.00 -7.80 26.71
C GLN A 223 8.83 -8.57 27.32
N VAL A 224 7.61 -8.44 26.78
CA VAL A 224 6.43 -9.08 27.34
C VAL A 224 5.82 -10.09 26.36
N PRO A 225 6.28 -11.35 26.35
CA PRO A 225 5.74 -12.42 25.50
C PRO A 225 4.24 -12.63 25.64
N LYS A 226 3.69 -12.39 26.84
CA LYS A 226 2.26 -12.54 27.15
C LYS A 226 1.35 -11.57 26.39
N LEU A 227 1.90 -10.47 25.85
CA LEU A 227 1.12 -9.55 25.02
C LEU A 227 0.76 -10.13 23.65
N HIS A 228 1.31 -11.30 23.26
CA HIS A 228 1.05 -11.98 21.99
C HIS A 228 1.19 -11.08 20.73
N LEU A 229 1.89 -9.95 20.87
CA LEU A 229 2.12 -8.98 19.79
C LEU A 229 3.18 -9.49 18.81
N LEU A 230 4.20 -10.19 19.31
CA LEU A 230 5.21 -10.86 18.50
C LEU A 230 5.01 -12.37 18.56
N LYS A 231 4.92 -12.99 17.39
CA LYS A 231 4.97 -14.45 17.26
C LYS A 231 6.39 -14.95 17.52
N GLN A 232 6.53 -16.21 17.95
CA GLN A 232 7.84 -16.81 18.25
C GLN A 232 8.86 -16.62 17.12
N HIS A 233 8.47 -16.94 15.87
CA HIS A 233 9.33 -16.75 14.69
C HIS A 233 9.79 -15.29 14.44
N GLN A 234 9.10 -14.30 15.00
CA GLN A 234 9.50 -12.89 14.87
C GLN A 234 10.56 -12.54 15.92
N ARG A 235 10.47 -13.13 17.12
CA ARG A 235 11.49 -13.02 18.16
C ARG A 235 12.76 -13.73 17.73
N ASP A 236 12.63 -14.96 17.24
CA ASP A 236 13.77 -15.74 16.77
C ASP A 236 14.55 -15.01 15.66
N ARG A 237 13.87 -14.19 14.84
CA ARG A 237 14.54 -13.32 13.86
C ARG A 237 15.30 -12.17 14.51
N ILE A 238 14.74 -11.51 15.52
CA ILE A 238 15.40 -10.42 16.24
C ILE A 238 16.63 -10.94 16.97
N ASP A 239 16.51 -12.10 17.62
CA ASP A 239 17.59 -12.73 18.40
C ASP A 239 18.77 -13.20 17.53
N VAL A 240 18.56 -13.43 16.23
CA VAL A 240 19.67 -13.72 15.29
C VAL A 240 20.49 -12.46 14.97
N PHE A 241 19.90 -11.27 15.09
CA PHE A 241 20.57 -10.01 14.76
C PHE A 241 21.19 -9.29 15.97
N LEU A 242 20.81 -9.66 17.20
CA LEU A 242 21.33 -9.10 18.46
C LEU A 242 22.36 -10.04 19.08
#